data_AF-A0A942UIQ8-F1
#
_entry.id   AF-A0A942UIQ8-F1
#
_cell.length_a   1.000
_cell.length_b   1.000
_cell.length_c   1.000
_cell.angle_alpha   90.00
_cell.angle_beta   90.00
_cell.angle_gamma   90.00
#
_symmetry.space_group_name_H-M   'P 1'
#
loop_
_entity.id
_entity.type
_entity.pdbx_description
1 polymer ?
#
loop_
_entity_poly.entity_id
_entity_poly.type
_entity_poly.pdbx_seq_one_letter_code
_entity_poly.pdbx_strand_id
1 'polypeptide(L)'
;MKKEIARLHRIIYGSTVPMIKWGVAQYGIEATMPKGSSGMSASELDAMDLREKRQIERLETYQRYVYALESAVDILENERQKFIYDCLLDEMTYRQIALHLNMSKDFVQKQKNDIVRQIRQSRQITAILTMEKSAV
;
A
#
# COMPACT_ATOMS: atom_id res chain seq x y z
N MET A 1 3.96 -2.99 -8.46
CA MET A 1 3.60 -1.61 -8.06
C MET A 1 4.71 -0.89 -7.29
N LYS A 2 5.38 -1.51 -6.31
CA LYS A 2 6.45 -0.87 -5.51
C LYS A 2 7.56 -0.19 -6.35
N LYS A 3 8.05 -0.84 -7.42
CA LYS A 3 9.04 -0.25 -8.36
C LYS A 3 8.52 1.02 -9.06
N GLU A 4 7.25 1.03 -9.43
CA GLU A 4 6.62 2.18 -10.11
C GLU A 4 6.37 3.33 -9.13
N ILE A 5 5.96 3.03 -7.89
CA ILE A 5 5.89 4.04 -6.81
C ILE A 5 7.28 4.68 -6.61
N ALA A 6 8.35 3.88 -6.57
CA ALA A 6 9.70 4.42 -6.44
C ALA A 6 10.11 5.31 -7.62
N ARG A 7 9.73 4.94 -8.85
CA ARG A 7 9.94 5.77 -10.05
C ARG A 7 9.17 7.09 -9.96
N LEU A 8 7.88 7.06 -9.61
CA LEU A 8 7.05 8.25 -9.49
C LEU A 8 7.52 9.15 -8.34
N HIS A 9 7.91 8.59 -7.19
CA HIS A 9 8.52 9.35 -6.10
C HIS A 9 9.78 10.09 -6.56
N ARG A 10 10.65 9.42 -7.33
CA ARG A 10 11.87 10.06 -7.85
C ARG A 10 11.56 11.18 -8.83
N ILE A 11 10.51 11.05 -9.65
CA ILE A 11 10.11 12.08 -10.61
C ILE A 11 9.51 13.29 -9.89
N ILE A 12 8.65 13.07 -8.89
CA ILE A 12 7.87 14.13 -8.23
C ILE A 12 8.68 14.79 -7.10
N TYR A 13 9.34 13.99 -6.25
CA TYR A 13 9.99 14.46 -5.02
C TYR A 13 11.52 14.40 -5.09
N GLY A 14 12.10 13.94 -6.20
CA GLY A 14 13.56 13.76 -6.35
C GLY A 14 14.18 12.64 -5.50
N SER A 15 13.40 11.98 -4.64
CA SER A 15 13.85 10.96 -3.70
C SER A 15 12.82 9.83 -3.57
N THR A 16 13.22 8.68 -3.04
CA THR A 16 12.29 7.57 -2.76
C THR A 16 11.86 7.62 -1.30
N VAL A 17 10.57 7.92 -1.07
CA VAL A 17 10.01 7.94 0.30
C VAL A 17 9.58 6.53 0.70
N PRO A 18 10.12 5.97 1.81
CA PRO A 18 9.71 4.67 2.31
C PRO A 18 8.26 4.69 2.82
N MET A 19 7.58 3.54 2.75
CA MET A 19 6.16 3.42 3.12
C MET A 19 5.83 3.89 4.54
N ILE A 20 6.74 3.64 5.49
CA ILE A 20 6.62 4.06 6.90
C ILE A 20 6.47 5.58 7.04
N LYS A 21 6.97 6.36 6.06
CA LYS A 21 6.92 7.83 6.06
C LYS A 21 5.76 8.39 5.23
N TRP A 22 4.90 7.56 4.65
CA TRP A 22 3.74 8.05 3.88
C TRP A 22 2.70 8.64 4.83
N GLY A 23 2.37 9.92 4.65
CA GLY A 23 1.35 10.60 5.47
C GLY A 23 1.74 10.90 6.92
N VAL A 24 2.97 10.61 7.34
CA VAL A 24 3.46 10.90 8.70
C VAL A 24 4.16 12.25 8.73
N ALA A 25 3.71 13.14 9.61
CA ALA A 25 4.45 14.37 9.92
C ALA A 25 5.84 14.00 10.45
N GLN A 26 6.88 14.55 9.84
CA GLN A 26 8.26 14.26 10.23
C GLN A 26 8.49 14.83 11.64
N TYR A 27 8.60 13.97 12.68
CA TYR A 27 8.84 14.40 14.06
C TYR A 27 10.34 14.64 14.33
N GLY A 28 10.68 15.67 15.12
CA GLY A 28 12.06 15.97 15.56
C GLY A 28 12.45 17.44 15.43
N ILE A 29 13.73 17.76 15.62
CA ILE A 29 14.30 19.12 15.45
C ILE A 29 14.08 19.66 14.03
N GLU A 30 13.97 18.76 13.04
CA GLU A 30 13.56 19.12 11.67
C GLU A 30 12.11 19.62 11.54
N ALA A 31 11.23 19.31 12.51
CA ALA A 31 9.85 19.79 12.58
C ALA A 31 9.74 21.17 13.23
N THR A 32 10.76 21.58 13.98
CA THR A 32 10.79 22.83 14.74
C THR A 32 11.20 24.02 13.86
N MET A 33 11.87 23.75 12.72
CA MET A 33 12.14 24.77 11.72
C MET A 33 10.90 24.97 10.84
N PRO A 34 10.47 26.23 10.57
CA PRO A 34 9.43 26.48 9.59
C PRO A 34 9.98 26.12 8.20
N LYS A 35 9.73 24.89 7.78
CA LYS A 35 9.89 24.48 6.38
C LYS A 35 8.62 24.94 5.64
N GLY A 36 8.79 25.42 4.41
CA GLY A 36 7.65 25.59 3.50
C GLY A 36 6.85 24.29 3.44
N SER A 37 5.53 24.38 3.23
CA SER A 37 4.64 23.21 3.19
C SER A 37 5.29 22.08 2.36
N SER A 38 5.50 20.93 3.00
CA SER A 38 6.12 19.77 2.33
C SER A 38 5.22 19.17 1.24
N GLY A 39 3.93 19.53 1.28
CA GLY A 39 2.95 19.20 0.24
C GLY A 39 2.75 20.37 -0.71
N MET A 40 2.40 20.03 -1.95
CA MET A 40 1.98 21.02 -2.93
C MET A 40 0.71 21.70 -2.46
N SER A 41 0.68 23.03 -2.50
CA SER A 41 -0.53 23.81 -2.24
C SER A 41 -1.59 23.54 -3.30
N ALA A 42 -2.87 23.78 -2.97
CA ALA A 42 -3.97 23.63 -3.93
C ALA A 42 -3.78 24.51 -5.18
N SER A 43 -3.21 25.71 -5.01
CA SER A 43 -2.88 26.61 -6.12
C SER A 43 -1.72 26.11 -6.98
N GLU A 44 -0.71 25.47 -6.39
CA GLU A 44 0.36 24.83 -7.16
C GLU A 44 -0.17 23.62 -7.93
N LEU A 45 -1.03 22.79 -7.30
CA LEU A 45 -1.69 21.68 -7.99
C LEU A 45 -2.51 22.19 -9.18
N ASP A 46 -3.28 23.26 -9.03
CA ASP A 46 -4.08 23.80 -10.14
C ASP A 46 -3.21 24.31 -11.30
N ALA A 47 -2.05 24.89 -10.99
CA ALA A 47 -1.07 25.36 -11.96
C ALA A 47 -0.25 24.24 -12.64
N MET A 48 -0.32 22.99 -12.15
CA MET A 48 0.44 21.88 -12.74
C MET A 48 -0.04 21.49 -14.13
N ASP A 49 0.92 21.00 -14.92
CA ASP A 49 0.62 20.38 -16.20
C ASP A 49 -0.24 19.12 -16.03
N LEU A 50 -1.09 18.86 -17.02
CA LEU A 50 -1.99 17.71 -17.03
C LEU A 50 -1.25 16.36 -16.89
N ARG A 51 0.02 16.30 -17.33
CA ARG A 51 0.88 15.12 -17.17
C ARG A 51 1.32 14.90 -15.73
N GLU A 52 1.61 15.95 -14.99
CA GLU A 52 2.07 15.89 -13.61
C GLU A 52 0.91 15.49 -12.68
N LYS A 53 -0.27 16.10 -12.87
CA LYS A 53 -1.51 15.71 -12.19
C LYS A 53 -1.78 14.21 -12.30
N ARG A 54 -1.71 13.66 -13.52
CA ARG A 54 -1.89 12.22 -13.78
C ARG A 54 -0.85 11.34 -13.08
N GLN A 55 0.38 11.82 -12.91
CA GLN A 55 1.43 11.07 -12.21
C GLN A 55 1.20 11.05 -10.70
N ILE A 56 0.74 12.16 -10.14
CA ILE A 56 0.36 12.27 -8.72
C ILE A 56 -0.83 11.36 -8.42
N GLU A 57 -1.91 11.46 -9.19
CA GLU A 57 -3.10 10.60 -9.02
C GLU A 57 -2.75 9.11 -9.08
N ARG A 58 -1.86 8.74 -10.03
CA ARG A 58 -1.37 7.37 -10.17
C ARG A 58 -0.55 6.93 -8.96
N LEU A 59 0.32 7.81 -8.46
CA LEU A 59 1.15 7.56 -7.29
C LEU A 59 0.27 7.31 -6.06
N GLU A 60 -0.69 8.20 -5.79
CA GLU A 60 -1.64 8.06 -4.67
C GLU A 60 -2.45 6.77 -4.77
N THR A 61 -2.89 6.42 -5.97
CA THR A 61 -3.63 5.17 -6.21
C THR A 61 -2.77 3.94 -5.89
N TYR A 62 -1.52 3.91 -6.36
CA TYR A 62 -0.63 2.78 -6.07
C TYR A 62 -0.20 2.71 -4.61
N GLN A 63 0.07 3.84 -3.96
CA GLN A 63 0.34 3.89 -2.53
C GLN A 63 -0.84 3.32 -1.74
N ARG A 64 -2.07 3.71 -2.06
CA ARG A 64 -3.29 3.18 -1.44
C ARG A 64 -3.42 1.67 -1.60
N TYR A 65 -3.21 1.15 -2.82
CA TYR A 65 -3.28 -0.30 -3.04
C TYR A 65 -2.20 -1.06 -2.28
N VAL A 66 -0.97 -0.55 -2.28
CA VAL A 66 0.12 -1.20 -1.51
C VAL A 66 -0.19 -1.14 -0.02
N TYR A 67 -0.63 0.00 0.51
CA TYR A 67 -0.99 0.14 1.92
C TYR A 67 -2.14 -0.80 2.30
N ALA A 68 -3.19 -0.87 1.48
CA ALA A 68 -4.32 -1.77 1.70
C ALA A 68 -3.87 -3.25 1.74
N LEU A 69 -2.97 -3.67 0.85
CA LEU A 69 -2.44 -5.03 0.83
C LEU A 69 -1.57 -5.33 2.06
N GLU A 70 -0.65 -4.44 2.42
CA GLU A 70 0.25 -4.65 3.56
C GLU A 70 -0.53 -4.64 4.89
N SER A 71 -1.54 -3.78 5.03
CA SER A 71 -2.43 -3.74 6.20
C SER A 71 -3.41 -4.93 6.27
N ALA A 72 -3.62 -5.66 5.16
CA ALA A 72 -4.56 -6.77 5.13
C ALA A 72 -4.10 -7.97 5.95
N VAL A 73 -2.80 -8.08 6.21
CA VAL A 73 -2.20 -9.14 7.04
C VAL A 73 -2.82 -9.14 8.45
N ASP A 74 -3.09 -7.95 9.00
CA ASP A 74 -3.58 -7.78 10.37
C ASP A 74 -5.01 -8.30 10.58
N ILE A 75 -5.77 -8.42 9.49
CA ILE A 75 -7.16 -8.89 9.50
C ILE A 75 -7.24 -10.42 9.48
N LEU A 76 -6.17 -11.09 9.04
CA LEU A 76 -6.16 -12.55 8.98
C LEU A 76 -6.07 -13.15 10.39
N GLU A 77 -7.01 -14.02 10.72
CA GLU A 77 -7.10 -14.60 12.06
C GLU A 77 -6.01 -15.67 12.31
N ASN A 78 -5.68 -16.45 11.27
CA ASN A 78 -4.80 -17.60 11.41
C ASN A 78 -3.35 -17.25 11.02
N GLU A 79 -2.37 -17.61 11.86
CA GLU A 79 -0.94 -17.44 11.55
C GLU A 79 -0.54 -18.13 10.24
N ARG A 80 -1.10 -19.32 9.96
CA ARG A 80 -0.85 -20.00 8.68
C ARG A 80 -1.36 -19.22 7.48
N GLN A 81 -2.49 -18.53 7.62
CA GLN A 81 -3.04 -17.69 6.54
C GLN A 81 -2.17 -16.45 6.34
N LYS A 82 -1.65 -15.85 7.41
CA LYS A 82 -0.65 -14.77 7.34
C LYS A 82 0.58 -15.21 6.57
N PHE A 83 1.17 -16.34 6.94
CA PHE A 83 2.35 -16.87 6.25
C PHE A 83 2.09 -17.16 4.76
N ILE A 84 0.96 -17.81 4.43
CA ILE A 84 0.59 -18.05 3.03
C ILE A 84 0.41 -16.72 2.29
N TYR A 85 -0.20 -15.72 2.93
CA TYR A 85 -0.40 -14.40 2.35
C TYR A 85 0.93 -13.67 2.08
N ASP A 86 1.87 -13.70 3.03
CA ASP A 86 3.21 -13.12 2.86
C ASP A 86 3.93 -13.75 1.66
N CYS A 87 3.89 -15.10 1.54
CA CYS A 87 4.47 -15.77 0.38
C CYS A 87 3.78 -15.38 -0.95
N LEU A 88 2.48 -15.10 -0.93
CA LEU A 88 1.77 -14.61 -2.11
C LEU A 88 2.20 -13.19 -2.49
N LEU A 89 2.49 -12.33 -1.50
CA LEU A 89 3.02 -10.99 -1.72
C LEU A 89 4.45 -11.02 -2.28
N ASP A 90 5.24 -12.01 -1.89
CA ASP A 90 6.60 -12.28 -2.39
C ASP A 90 6.62 -12.96 -3.78
N GLU A 91 5.48 -13.00 -4.47
CA GLU A 91 5.33 -13.58 -5.82
C GLU A 91 5.65 -15.09 -5.88
N MET A 92 5.57 -15.82 -4.76
CA MET A 92 5.77 -17.27 -4.75
C MET A 92 4.60 -17.99 -5.41
N THR A 93 4.90 -18.98 -6.25
CA THR A 93 3.87 -19.83 -6.86
C THR A 93 3.22 -20.74 -5.83
N TYR A 94 1.97 -21.15 -6.05
CA TYR A 94 1.27 -22.07 -5.14
C TYR A 94 2.03 -23.39 -4.91
N ARG A 95 2.82 -23.85 -5.90
CA ARG A 95 3.67 -25.03 -5.75
C ARG A 95 4.84 -24.76 -4.80
N GLN A 96 5.51 -23.61 -4.92
CA GLN A 96 6.59 -23.24 -4.00
C GLN A 96 6.08 -23.06 -2.57
N ILE A 97 4.92 -22.43 -2.39
CA ILE A 97 4.29 -22.25 -1.07
C ILE A 97 3.92 -23.62 -0.47
N ALA A 98 3.31 -24.50 -1.26
CA ALA A 98 2.95 -25.85 -0.86
C ALA A 98 4.18 -26.67 -0.42
N LEU A 99 5.29 -26.59 -1.16
CA LEU A 99 6.55 -27.23 -0.80
C LEU A 99 7.16 -26.61 0.47
N HIS A 100 7.18 -25.29 0.58
CA HIS A 100 7.72 -24.58 1.73
C HIS A 100 6.98 -24.93 3.03
N LEU A 101 5.65 -25.10 2.96
CA LEU A 101 4.80 -25.40 4.11
C LEU A 101 4.51 -26.90 4.30
N ASN A 102 5.04 -27.77 3.45
CA ASN A 102 4.72 -29.20 3.41
C ASN A 102 3.21 -29.47 3.35
N MET A 103 2.49 -28.76 2.48
CA MET A 103 1.04 -28.89 2.29
C MET A 103 0.70 -29.22 0.84
N SER A 104 -0.56 -29.61 0.58
CA SER A 104 -1.05 -29.73 -0.79
C SER A 104 -1.24 -28.36 -1.44
N LYS A 105 -0.97 -28.28 -2.75
CA LYS A 105 -1.30 -27.11 -3.59
C LYS A 105 -2.78 -26.72 -3.47
N ASP A 106 -3.68 -27.70 -3.39
CA ASP A 106 -5.12 -27.45 -3.29
C ASP A 106 -5.50 -26.80 -1.96
N PHE A 107 -4.76 -27.15 -0.89
CA PHE A 107 -4.92 -26.51 0.40
C PHE A 107 -4.52 -25.03 0.33
N VAL A 108 -3.37 -24.71 -0.30
CA VAL A 108 -2.93 -23.32 -0.52
C VAL A 108 -3.97 -22.53 -1.33
N GLN A 109 -4.52 -23.15 -2.39
CA GLN A 109 -5.57 -22.52 -3.20
C GLN A 109 -6.85 -22.25 -2.40
N LYS A 110 -7.25 -23.18 -1.53
CA LYS A 110 -8.39 -22.99 -0.61
C LYS A 110 -8.12 -21.85 0.37
N GLN A 111 -6.95 -21.84 1.01
CA GLN A 111 -6.56 -20.78 1.94
C GLN A 111 -6.54 -19.40 1.28
N LYS A 112 -6.03 -19.31 0.04
CA LYS A 112 -6.07 -18.07 -0.74
C LYS A 112 -7.51 -17.56 -0.95
N ASN A 113 -8.45 -18.45 -1.25
CA ASN A 113 -9.85 -18.06 -1.41
C ASN A 113 -10.48 -17.59 -0.09
N ASP A 114 -10.14 -18.24 1.02
CA ASP A 114 -10.59 -17.86 2.36
C ASP A 114 -10.01 -16.50 2.78
N ILE A 115 -8.72 -16.25 2.52
CA ILE A 115 -8.04 -14.96 2.73
C ILE A 115 -8.77 -13.84 1.96
N VAL A 116 -9.04 -14.04 0.66
CA VAL A 116 -9.75 -13.05 -0.15
C VAL A 116 -11.16 -12.77 0.39
N ARG A 117 -11.84 -13.81 0.90
CA ARG A 117 -13.16 -13.65 1.53
C ARG A 117 -13.08 -12.79 2.80
N GLN A 118 -12.12 -13.06 3.69
CA GLN A 118 -11.92 -12.28 4.92
C GLN A 118 -11.60 -10.81 4.60
N ILE A 119 -10.68 -10.58 3.66
CA ILE A 119 -10.31 -9.23 3.20
C ILE A 119 -11.53 -8.46 2.68
N ARG A 120 -12.38 -9.11 1.87
CA ARG A 120 -13.60 -8.48 1.33
C ARG A 120 -14.64 -8.16 2.41
N GLN A 121 -14.71 -8.96 3.46
CA GLN A 121 -15.62 -8.74 4.59
C GLN A 121 -15.13 -7.62 5.52
N SER A 122 -13.84 -7.31 5.51
CA SER A 122 -13.29 -6.24 6.34
C SER A 122 -13.71 -4.86 5.86
N ARG A 123 -14.42 -4.14 6.74
CA ARG A 123 -14.79 -2.74 6.53
C ARG A 123 -13.56 -1.83 6.46
N GLN A 124 -12.50 -2.14 7.21
CA GLN A 124 -11.28 -1.32 7.27
C GLN A 124 -10.59 -1.24 5.91
N ILE A 125 -10.34 -2.39 5.27
CA ILE A 125 -9.71 -2.43 3.94
C ILE A 125 -10.62 -1.78 2.90
N THR A 126 -11.92 -2.06 2.97
CA THR A 126 -12.89 -1.47 2.05
C THR A 126 -12.85 0.06 2.13
N ALA A 127 -12.83 0.63 3.34
CA ALA A 127 -12.73 2.07 3.54
C ALA A 127 -11.42 2.68 2.98
N ILE A 128 -10.29 1.99 3.16
CA ILE A 128 -8.99 2.40 2.57
C ILE A 128 -9.08 2.45 1.04
N LEU A 129 -9.76 1.48 0.42
CA LEU A 129 -9.90 1.38 -1.04
C LEU A 129 -10.92 2.37 -1.61
N THR A 130 -12.05 2.62 -0.92
CA THR A 130 -13.16 3.44 -1.42
C THR A 130 -13.00 4.94 -1.18
N MET A 131 -11.97 5.40 -0.47
CA MET A 131 -11.82 6.80 -0.05
C MET A 131 -13.07 7.36 0.63
N GLU A 132 -13.52 6.74 1.72
CA GLU A 132 -14.22 7.57 2.72
C GLU A 132 -13.15 8.45 3.37
N LYS A 133 -12.83 9.58 2.72
CA LYS A 133 -12.37 10.75 3.44
C LYS A 133 -13.54 11.10 4.38
N SER A 134 -13.52 10.58 5.60
CA SER A 134 -14.22 11.24 6.70
C SER A 134 -13.51 12.58 6.88
N ALA A 135 -13.97 13.57 6.10
CA ALA A 135 -13.73 14.96 6.40
C ALA A 135 -14.35 15.20 7.78
N VAL A 136 -13.50 15.32 8.79
CA VAL A 136 -13.81 15.99 10.06
C VAL A 136 -13.16 17.36 9.97
#